data_AF-A0A7J9QZ25-F1
#
_entry.id   AF-A0A7J9QZ25-F1
#
_cell.length_a   1.000
_cell.length_b   1.000
_cell.length_c   1.000
_cell.angle_alpha   90.00
_cell.angle_beta   90.00
_cell.angle_gamma   90.00
#
_symmetry.space_group_name_H-M   'P 1'
#
loop_
_entity.id
_entity.type
_entity.pdbx_description
1 polymer ?
#
loop_
_entity_poly.entity_id
_entity_poly.type
_entity_poly.pdbx_seq_one_letter_code
_entity_poly.pdbx_strand_id
1 'polypeptide(L)'
;MAVCAFARQLLLHAMKIAEEKNFTVLHGIVDSLWIHKKNSTVADYEELRDTIASKTGFELSLDVYKWIVFLPSKSNSNLPVANRYFGANKNGNLKLRGIETRRRDTPKFFKQCQKDILNLFAKCNTISEIKDSISEAKNIQKQYEGHLFTNKLLPEDLAFTNRVTRGTGQHKGRTIQADALNQLKWEGRTVEPGQKIRYVIRDYSRKISHRVEPIEFAKKYDAKKYSELLEECCKSILEPFEN
;
A
#
# COMPACT_ATOMS: atom_id res chain seq x y z
N MET A 1 15.79 4.75 24.01
CA MET A 1 14.77 3.86 24.61
C MET A 1 13.70 4.61 25.40
N ALA A 2 14.03 5.70 26.13
CA ALA A 2 13.04 6.50 26.87
C ALA A 2 11.91 7.09 26.00
N VAL A 3 12.22 7.61 24.80
CA VAL A 3 11.24 8.25 23.90
C VAL A 3 10.16 7.26 23.42
N CYS A 4 10.52 6.02 23.07
CA CYS A 4 9.53 5.02 22.63
C CYS A 4 8.66 4.51 23.78
N ALA A 5 9.22 4.37 24.98
CA ALA A 5 8.46 3.99 26.17
C ALA A 5 7.44 5.08 26.54
N PHE A 6 7.87 6.34 26.49
CA PHE A 6 7.02 7.49 26.75
C PHE A 6 5.88 7.62 25.72
N ALA A 7 6.18 7.48 24.42
CA ALA A 7 5.16 7.47 23.37
C ALA A 7 4.13 6.36 23.59
N ARG A 8 4.57 5.16 23.98
CA ARG A 8 3.68 4.04 24.29
C ARG A 8 2.80 4.32 25.51
N GLN A 9 3.34 4.92 26.57
CA GLN A 9 2.57 5.32 27.75
C GLN A 9 1.51 6.36 27.40
N LEU A 10 1.87 7.36 26.58
CA LEU A 10 0.92 8.37 26.12
C LEU A 10 -0.21 7.76 25.29
N LEU A 11 0.11 6.85 24.37
CA LEU A 11 -0.90 6.12 23.58
C LEU A 11 -1.86 5.34 24.48
N LEU A 12 -1.35 4.60 25.48
CA LEU A 12 -2.17 3.86 26.43
C LEU A 12 -3.07 4.78 27.27
N HIS A 13 -2.55 5.94 27.67
CA HIS A 13 -3.33 6.93 28.41
C HIS A 13 -4.46 7.52 27.53
N ALA A 14 -4.16 7.86 26.28
CA ALA A 14 -5.15 8.35 25.31
C ALA A 14 -6.25 7.30 25.04
N MET A 15 -5.87 6.02 24.89
CA MET A 15 -6.82 4.91 24.74
C MET A 15 -7.78 4.82 25.92
N LYS A 16 -7.24 4.86 27.15
CA LYS A 16 -8.07 4.79 28.36
C LYS A 16 -9.07 5.95 28.45
N ILE A 17 -8.63 7.17 28.15
CA ILE A 17 -9.52 8.35 28.13
C ILE A 17 -10.63 8.19 27.07
N ALA A 18 -10.30 7.66 25.90
CA ALA A 18 -11.27 7.40 24.84
C ALA A 18 -12.33 6.37 25.29
N GLU A 19 -11.89 5.26 25.89
CA GLU A 19 -12.77 4.22 26.42
C GLU A 19 -13.67 4.75 27.55
N GLU A 20 -13.14 5.55 28.48
CA GLU A 20 -13.91 6.22 29.53
C GLU A 20 -15.02 7.15 28.97
N LYS A 21 -14.83 7.69 27.76
CA LYS A 21 -15.83 8.50 27.04
C LYS A 21 -16.71 7.69 26.08
N ASN A 22 -16.72 6.36 26.20
CA ASN A 22 -17.49 5.41 25.40
C ASN A 22 -17.09 5.38 23.91
N PHE A 23 -15.82 5.67 23.59
CA PHE A 23 -15.28 5.39 22.26
C PHE A 23 -14.69 3.99 22.21
N THR A 24 -14.92 3.29 21.11
CA THR A 24 -14.24 2.05 20.76
C THR A 24 -12.92 2.37 20.07
N VAL A 25 -11.81 1.83 20.57
CA VAL A 25 -10.52 1.89 19.88
C VAL A 25 -10.51 0.86 18.75
N LEU A 26 -10.35 1.32 17.51
CA LEU A 26 -10.30 0.47 16.33
C LEU A 26 -8.87 0.05 15.97
N HIS A 27 -7.92 0.97 16.11
CA HIS A 27 -6.53 0.74 15.74
C HIS A 27 -5.61 1.75 16.44
N GLY A 28 -4.34 1.40 16.61
CA GLY A 28 -3.34 2.30 17.20
C GLY A 28 -1.94 2.02 16.67
N ILE A 29 -1.22 3.08 16.33
CA ILE A 29 0.21 3.05 16.02
C ILE A 29 0.93 4.05 16.96
N VAL A 30 2.26 4.09 16.90
CA VAL A 30 3.10 4.85 17.86
C VAL A 30 2.65 6.30 18.04
N ASP A 31 2.18 6.95 16.97
CA ASP A 31 1.84 8.38 16.93
C ASP A 31 0.37 8.65 16.55
N SER A 32 -0.48 7.64 16.41
CA SER A 32 -1.88 7.85 15.98
C SER A 32 -2.82 6.81 16.56
N LEU A 33 -4.04 7.23 16.87
CA LEU A 33 -5.12 6.39 17.39
C LEU A 33 -6.37 6.56 16.51
N TRP A 34 -6.98 5.44 16.13
CA TRP A 34 -8.27 5.42 15.43
C TRP A 34 -9.34 4.92 16.38
N ILE A 35 -10.41 5.70 16.48
CA ILE A 35 -11.49 5.50 17.42
C ILE A 35 -12.83 5.70 16.73
N HIS A 36 -13.86 5.10 17.30
CA HIS A 36 -15.22 5.22 16.80
C HIS A 36 -16.22 5.24 17.94
N LYS A 37 -17.24 6.09 17.81
CA LYS A 37 -18.40 6.11 18.70
C LYS A 37 -19.67 6.14 17.86
N LYS A 38 -20.60 5.23 18.15
CA LYS A 38 -21.89 5.17 17.44
C LYS A 38 -22.72 6.42 17.74
N ASN A 39 -23.44 6.94 16.74
CA ASN A 39 -24.27 8.14 16.85
C ASN A 39 -23.53 9.38 17.40
N SER A 40 -22.24 9.52 17.07
CA SER A 40 -21.41 10.67 17.45
C SER A 40 -21.41 11.76 16.40
N THR A 41 -21.21 12.98 16.87
CA THR A 41 -20.98 14.20 16.08
C THR A 41 -19.48 14.50 16.01
N VAL A 42 -19.06 15.44 15.17
CA VAL A 42 -17.65 15.89 15.13
C VAL A 42 -17.24 16.52 16.46
N ALA A 43 -18.15 17.23 17.13
CA ALA A 43 -17.91 17.86 18.41
C ALA A 43 -17.54 16.84 19.50
N ASP A 44 -18.13 15.63 19.48
CA ASP A 44 -17.73 14.55 20.40
C ASP A 44 -16.25 14.17 20.26
N TYR A 45 -15.71 14.16 19.02
CA TYR A 45 -14.30 13.85 18.77
C TYR A 45 -13.40 15.03 19.14
N GLU A 46 -13.85 16.27 18.93
CA GLU A 46 -13.12 17.48 19.34
C GLU A 46 -13.02 17.57 20.87
N GLU A 47 -14.11 17.30 21.60
CA GLU A 47 -14.10 17.26 23.06
C GLU A 47 -13.14 16.18 23.59
N LEU A 48 -13.13 15.00 22.97
CA LEU A 48 -12.18 13.95 23.33
C LEU A 48 -10.73 14.37 23.04
N ARG A 49 -10.46 14.96 21.87
CA ARG A 49 -9.14 15.50 21.52
C ARG A 49 -8.65 16.48 22.58
N ASP A 50 -9.49 17.45 22.96
CA ASP A 50 -9.14 18.49 23.92
C ASP A 50 -8.95 17.93 25.33
N THR A 51 -9.74 16.90 25.70
CA THR A 51 -9.57 16.17 26.96
C THR A 51 -8.23 15.41 26.99
N ILE A 52 -7.84 14.73 25.91
CA ILE A 52 -6.56 14.04 25.85
C ILE A 52 -5.42 15.06 25.84
N ALA A 53 -5.52 16.15 25.06
CA ALA A 53 -4.50 17.18 24.99
C ALA A 53 -4.25 17.85 26.34
N SER A 54 -5.31 18.21 27.07
CA SER A 54 -5.19 18.78 28.43
C SER A 54 -4.60 17.81 29.46
N LYS A 55 -4.96 16.52 29.40
CA LYS A 55 -4.43 15.50 30.33
C LYS A 55 -3.00 15.05 30.02
N THR A 56 -2.58 15.13 28.76
CA THR A 56 -1.26 14.65 28.32
C THR A 56 -0.25 15.78 28.12
N GLY A 57 -0.71 17.00 27.86
CA GLY A 57 0.13 18.14 27.52
C GLY A 57 0.58 18.15 26.05
N PHE A 58 0.02 17.29 25.19
CA PHE A 58 0.40 17.19 23.78
C PHE A 58 -0.72 17.70 22.86
N GLU A 59 -0.34 18.52 21.88
CA GLU A 59 -1.25 18.93 20.82
C GLU A 59 -1.56 17.73 19.91
N LEU A 60 -2.85 17.55 19.60
CA LEU A 60 -3.34 16.45 18.79
C LEU A 60 -4.08 16.98 17.57
N SER A 61 -3.83 16.38 16.41
CA SER A 61 -4.61 16.63 15.20
C SER A 61 -5.80 15.68 15.11
N LEU A 62 -6.96 16.19 14.70
CA LEU A 62 -8.16 15.37 14.44
C LEU A 62 -8.37 15.19 12.92
N ASP A 63 -8.43 13.95 12.46
CA ASP A 63 -8.82 13.57 11.10
C ASP A 63 -10.15 12.78 11.16
N VAL A 64 -11.21 13.27 10.51
CA VAL A 64 -12.52 12.59 10.49
C VAL A 64 -12.74 11.84 9.18
N TYR A 65 -13.02 10.53 9.31
CA TYR A 65 -13.19 9.61 8.19
C TYR A 65 -14.66 9.32 7.89
N LYS A 66 -14.98 9.12 6.60
CA LYS A 66 -16.25 8.49 6.21
C LYS A 66 -16.18 6.97 6.41
N TRP A 67 -15.05 6.41 6.01
CA TRP A 67 -14.72 5.00 6.14
C TRP A 67 -13.19 4.82 6.15
N ILE A 68 -12.74 3.74 6.77
CA ILE A 68 -11.34 3.33 6.81
C ILE A 68 -11.28 1.80 6.92
N VAL A 69 -10.29 1.20 6.25
CA VAL A 69 -10.04 -0.23 6.23
C VAL A 69 -8.63 -0.50 6.73
N PHE A 70 -8.51 -1.31 7.78
CA PHE A 70 -7.24 -1.83 8.28
C PHE A 70 -6.99 -3.20 7.69
N LEU A 71 -5.87 -3.36 6.97
CA LEU A 71 -5.57 -4.60 6.25
C LEU A 71 -4.70 -5.53 7.12
N PRO A 72 -4.98 -6.85 7.11
CA PRO A 72 -4.13 -7.81 7.81
C PRO A 72 -2.73 -7.89 7.19
N SER A 73 -1.79 -8.55 7.87
CA SER A 73 -0.48 -8.85 7.27
C SER A 73 -0.63 -9.79 6.07
N LYS A 74 0.14 -9.54 5.00
CA LYS A 74 0.31 -10.52 3.90
C LYS A 74 1.21 -11.70 4.29
N SER A 75 2.08 -11.56 5.30
CA SER A 75 3.07 -12.58 5.68
C SER A 75 2.71 -13.36 6.95
N ASN A 76 1.78 -12.86 7.77
CA ASN A 76 1.32 -13.54 8.97
C ASN A 76 -0.08 -13.02 9.37
N SER A 77 -1.13 -13.73 8.96
CA SER A 77 -2.52 -13.35 9.22
C SER A 77 -2.87 -13.24 10.71
N ASN A 78 -2.05 -13.79 11.62
CA ASN A 78 -2.27 -13.72 13.07
C ASN A 78 -1.69 -12.46 13.74
N LEU A 79 -0.99 -11.58 13.00
CA LEU A 79 -0.45 -10.32 13.54
C LEU A 79 -0.93 -9.12 12.71
N PRO A 80 -1.64 -8.13 13.31
CA PRO A 80 -2.02 -6.92 12.59
C PRO A 80 -0.77 -6.14 12.16
N VAL A 81 -0.69 -5.75 10.89
CA VAL A 81 0.37 -4.83 10.43
C VAL A 81 -0.13 -3.42 10.64
N ALA A 82 0.40 -2.80 11.69
CA ALA A 82 0.04 -1.46 12.13
C ALA A 82 -0.02 -0.41 10.99
N ASN A 83 0.83 -0.57 9.97
CA ASN A 83 1.03 0.41 8.89
C ASN A 83 0.36 0.08 7.56
N ARG A 84 -0.65 -0.82 7.52
CA ARG A 84 -1.42 -1.12 6.29
C ARG A 84 -2.89 -0.75 6.45
N TYR A 85 -3.27 0.38 5.87
CA TYR A 85 -4.66 0.82 5.85
C TYR A 85 -4.92 1.80 4.71
N PHE A 86 -6.19 1.93 4.34
CA PHE A 86 -6.65 2.97 3.44
C PHE A 86 -8.04 3.46 3.84
N GLY A 87 -8.35 4.72 3.54
CA GLY A 87 -9.62 5.34 3.91
C GLY A 87 -9.85 6.65 3.18
N ALA A 88 -11.07 7.18 3.29
CA ALA A 88 -11.41 8.50 2.79
C ALA A 88 -11.94 9.39 3.92
N ASN A 89 -11.47 10.64 3.94
CA ASN A 89 -12.01 11.65 4.87
C ASN A 89 -13.32 12.25 4.35
N LYS A 90 -14.01 13.06 5.16
CA LYS A 90 -15.28 13.71 4.77
C LYS A 90 -15.20 14.52 3.47
N ASN A 91 -14.02 15.01 3.09
CA ASN A 91 -13.80 15.77 1.87
C ASN A 91 -13.49 14.89 0.65
N GLY A 92 -13.49 13.56 0.80
CA GLY A 92 -13.11 12.61 -0.26
C GLY A 92 -11.60 12.46 -0.45
N ASN A 93 -10.78 13.04 0.44
CA ASN A 93 -9.33 12.88 0.35
C ASN A 93 -8.92 11.50 0.88
N LEU A 94 -8.14 10.78 0.07
CA LEU A 94 -7.62 9.46 0.40
C LEU A 94 -6.47 9.54 1.42
N LYS A 95 -6.52 8.68 2.43
CA LYS A 95 -5.41 8.40 3.35
C LYS A 95 -4.93 6.98 3.09
N LEU A 96 -3.72 6.84 2.55
CA LEU A 96 -3.14 5.57 2.11
C LEU A 96 -1.85 5.25 2.87
N ARG A 97 -1.75 4.05 3.45
CA ARG A 97 -0.54 3.55 4.12
C ARG A 97 -0.29 2.08 3.81
N GLY A 98 0.96 1.75 3.48
CA GLY A 98 1.42 0.36 3.33
C GLY A 98 0.78 -0.45 2.20
N ILE A 99 0.00 0.19 1.33
CA ILE A 99 -0.55 -0.40 0.10
C ILE A 99 0.30 -0.03 -1.12
N GLU A 100 0.10 -0.78 -2.20
CA GLU A 100 0.87 -0.78 -3.45
C GLU A 100 0.98 0.62 -4.08
N THR A 101 -0.10 1.42 -4.03
CA THR A 101 -0.12 2.82 -4.49
C THR A 101 1.00 3.67 -3.88
N ARG A 102 1.39 3.41 -2.63
CA ARG A 102 2.44 4.17 -1.89
C ARG A 102 3.80 3.48 -1.88
N ARG A 103 3.87 2.22 -2.32
CA ARG A 103 5.09 1.40 -2.29
C ARG A 103 6.07 1.84 -3.38
N ARG A 104 7.36 1.92 -3.07
CA ARG A 104 8.38 2.37 -4.03
C ARG A 104 8.72 1.30 -5.07
N ASP A 105 8.50 0.04 -4.72
CA ASP A 105 8.80 -1.14 -5.52
C ASP A 105 7.69 -1.52 -6.52
N THR A 106 6.49 -0.95 -6.37
CA THR A 106 5.35 -1.20 -7.27
C THR A 106 5.44 -0.38 -8.57
N PRO A 107 5.18 -0.99 -9.74
CA PRO A 107 5.11 -0.30 -11.03
C PRO A 107 4.12 0.87 -11.06
N LYS A 108 4.41 1.92 -11.84
CA LYS A 108 3.53 3.10 -11.94
C LYS A 108 2.14 2.74 -12.46
N PHE A 109 2.09 1.87 -13.46
CA PHE A 109 0.85 1.38 -14.06
C PHE A 109 -0.09 0.76 -13.01
N PHE A 110 0.45 -0.06 -12.11
CA PHE A 110 -0.32 -0.72 -11.06
C PHE A 110 -0.84 0.28 -10.03
N LYS A 111 0.01 1.24 -9.65
CA LYS A 111 -0.39 2.32 -8.73
C LYS A 111 -1.53 3.14 -9.31
N GLN A 112 -1.50 3.40 -10.61
CA GLN A 112 -2.52 4.21 -11.26
C GLN A 112 -3.86 3.47 -11.30
N CYS A 113 -3.87 2.18 -11.67
CA CYS A 113 -5.06 1.33 -11.57
C CYS A 113 -5.65 1.30 -10.16
N GLN A 114 -4.82 0.99 -9.15
CA GLN A 114 -5.27 0.94 -7.75
C GLN A 114 -5.78 2.31 -7.26
N LYS A 115 -5.13 3.40 -7.67
CA LYS A 115 -5.55 4.76 -7.34
C LYS A 115 -6.89 5.13 -7.95
N ASP A 116 -7.17 4.73 -9.19
CA ASP A 116 -8.46 5.02 -9.84
C ASP A 116 -9.62 4.30 -9.16
N ILE A 117 -9.42 3.03 -8.77
CA ILE A 117 -10.38 2.29 -7.94
C ILE A 117 -10.57 2.97 -6.58
N LEU A 118 -9.49 3.40 -5.92
CA LEU A 118 -9.60 4.10 -4.64
C LEU A 118 -10.31 5.46 -4.77
N ASN A 119 -10.11 6.18 -5.88
CA ASN A 119 -10.80 7.43 -6.17
C ASN A 119 -12.30 7.22 -6.39
N LEU A 120 -12.70 6.09 -6.99
CA LEU A 120 -14.10 5.68 -7.07
C LEU A 120 -14.67 5.51 -5.65
N PHE A 121 -14.02 4.69 -4.81
CA PHE A 121 -14.48 4.45 -3.43
C PHE A 121 -14.50 5.71 -2.56
N ALA A 122 -13.61 6.67 -2.80
CA ALA A 122 -13.57 7.93 -2.05
C ALA A 122 -14.85 8.78 -2.19
N LYS A 123 -15.58 8.59 -3.30
CA LYS A 123 -16.87 9.24 -3.56
C LYS A 123 -17.99 8.67 -2.68
N CYS A 124 -17.88 7.39 -2.31
CA CYS A 124 -18.84 6.71 -1.44
C CYS A 124 -18.76 7.24 0.01
N ASN A 125 -19.91 7.34 0.65
CA ASN A 125 -20.06 7.78 2.04
C ASN A 125 -20.29 6.63 3.01
N THR A 126 -20.73 5.47 2.51
CA THR A 126 -21.01 4.28 3.32
C THR A 126 -20.31 3.04 2.77
N ILE A 127 -20.13 2.02 3.62
CA ILE A 127 -19.60 0.72 3.18
C ILE A 127 -20.55 0.07 2.16
N SER A 128 -21.87 0.26 2.29
CA SER A 128 -22.85 -0.25 1.32
C SER A 128 -22.62 0.34 -0.07
N GLU A 129 -22.47 1.66 -0.18
CA GLU A 129 -22.16 2.31 -1.45
C GLU A 129 -20.85 1.82 -2.07
N ILE A 130 -19.84 1.51 -1.25
CA ILE A 130 -18.59 0.90 -1.75
C ILE A 130 -18.89 -0.48 -2.34
N LYS A 131 -19.63 -1.33 -1.61
CA LYS A 131 -20.02 -2.67 -2.09
C LYS A 131 -20.79 -2.59 -3.41
N ASP A 132 -21.70 -1.63 -3.54
CA ASP A 132 -22.47 -1.41 -4.77
C ASP A 132 -21.58 -0.97 -5.95
N SER A 133 -20.48 -0.26 -5.67
CA SER A 133 -19.50 0.19 -6.68
C SER A 133 -18.47 -0.87 -7.10
N ILE A 134 -18.48 -2.07 -6.51
CA ILE A 134 -17.47 -3.13 -6.79
C ILE A 134 -17.47 -3.54 -8.26
N SER A 135 -18.64 -3.61 -8.90
CA SER A 135 -18.74 -3.94 -10.33
C SER A 135 -18.05 -2.89 -11.21
N GLU A 136 -18.17 -1.61 -10.86
CA GLU A 136 -17.48 -0.52 -11.55
C GLU A 136 -15.97 -0.56 -11.29
N ALA A 137 -15.54 -0.84 -10.06
CA ALA A 137 -14.13 -1.05 -9.73
C ALA A 137 -13.49 -2.20 -10.54
N LYS A 138 -14.21 -3.32 -10.69
CA LYS A 138 -13.79 -4.45 -11.54
C LYS A 138 -13.72 -4.07 -13.02
N ASN A 139 -14.61 -3.18 -13.48
CA ASN A 139 -14.54 -2.68 -14.85
C ASN A 139 -13.28 -1.83 -15.08
N ILE A 140 -12.91 -0.97 -14.12
CA ILE A 140 -11.63 -0.24 -14.14
C ILE A 140 -10.48 -1.23 -14.24
N GLN A 141 -10.42 -2.24 -13.36
CA GLN A 141 -9.38 -3.27 -13.42
C GLN A 141 -9.29 -3.93 -14.81
N LYS A 142 -10.41 -4.38 -15.38
CA LYS A 142 -10.45 -5.01 -16.71
C LYS A 142 -9.94 -4.11 -17.83
N GLN A 143 -10.21 -2.81 -17.77
CA GLN A 143 -9.68 -1.85 -18.74
C GLN A 143 -8.15 -1.79 -18.68
N TYR A 144 -7.58 -1.73 -17.47
CA TYR A 144 -6.12 -1.78 -17.27
C TYR A 144 -5.52 -3.11 -17.73
N GLU A 145 -6.18 -4.23 -17.46
CA GLU A 145 -5.77 -5.54 -17.98
C GLU A 145 -5.75 -5.54 -19.51
N GLY A 146 -6.79 -5.01 -20.16
CA GLY A 146 -6.85 -4.87 -21.62
C GLY A 146 -5.68 -4.06 -22.19
N HIS A 147 -5.28 -2.97 -21.52
CA HIS A 147 -4.13 -2.16 -21.95
C HIS A 147 -2.81 -2.94 -21.95
N LEU A 148 -2.61 -3.90 -21.02
CA LEU A 148 -1.42 -4.74 -21.01
C LEU A 148 -1.28 -5.57 -22.30
N PHE A 149 -2.38 -6.04 -22.88
CA PHE A 149 -2.37 -6.86 -24.09
C PHE A 149 -2.23 -6.06 -25.39
N THR A 150 -2.33 -4.72 -25.33
CA THR A 150 -2.10 -3.88 -26.51
C THR A 150 -0.62 -3.77 -26.90
N ASN A 151 0.30 -4.11 -25.97
CA ASN A 151 1.74 -3.98 -26.11
C ASN A 151 2.21 -2.54 -26.47
N LYS A 152 1.43 -1.53 -26.08
CA LYS A 152 1.72 -0.09 -26.28
C LYS A 152 2.27 0.60 -25.03
N LEU A 153 2.32 -0.10 -23.91
CA LEU A 153 2.82 0.46 -22.65
C LEU A 153 4.34 0.55 -22.67
N LEU A 154 4.84 1.65 -22.13
CA LEU A 154 6.27 1.84 -21.94
C LEU A 154 6.77 0.90 -20.84
N PRO A 155 7.88 0.16 -21.04
CA PRO A 155 8.49 -0.67 -20.00
C PRO A 155 8.72 0.10 -18.69
N GLU A 156 8.97 1.40 -18.75
CA GLU A 156 9.21 2.27 -17.59
C GLU A 156 8.02 2.35 -16.63
N ASP A 157 6.80 2.26 -17.17
CA ASP A 157 5.57 2.28 -16.39
C ASP A 157 5.28 0.92 -15.73
N LEU A 158 5.88 -0.14 -16.25
CA LEU A 158 5.78 -1.53 -15.79
C LEU A 158 6.99 -1.98 -14.95
N ALA A 159 8.00 -1.12 -14.79
CA ALA A 159 9.22 -1.47 -14.10
C ALA A 159 9.01 -1.64 -12.58
N PHE A 160 9.44 -2.79 -12.06
CA PHE A 160 9.65 -2.98 -10.63
C PHE A 160 10.92 -2.25 -10.20
N THR A 161 10.97 -1.80 -8.94
CA THR A 161 12.15 -1.11 -8.40
C THR A 161 12.60 -1.75 -7.10
N ASN A 162 13.83 -2.23 -7.05
CA ASN A 162 14.37 -2.88 -5.85
C ASN A 162 15.64 -2.17 -5.41
N ARG A 163 15.80 -2.01 -4.09
CA ARG A 163 17.06 -1.55 -3.51
C ARG A 163 17.98 -2.76 -3.37
N VAL A 164 19.17 -2.66 -3.93
CA VAL A 164 20.17 -3.71 -3.90
C VAL A 164 20.81 -3.74 -2.52
N THR A 165 20.78 -4.88 -1.85
CA THR A 165 21.40 -5.06 -0.52
C THR A 165 22.80 -5.67 -0.60
N ARG A 166 23.16 -6.27 -1.74
CA ARG A 166 24.49 -6.82 -2.05
C ARG A 166 24.83 -6.55 -3.51
N GLY A 167 26.05 -6.09 -3.82
CA GLY A 167 26.42 -5.65 -5.17
C GLY A 167 26.41 -6.76 -6.22
N THR A 168 26.64 -6.38 -7.49
CA THR A 168 26.80 -7.31 -8.61
C THR A 168 27.87 -8.38 -8.32
N GLY A 169 27.54 -9.66 -8.47
CA GLY A 169 28.46 -10.79 -8.20
C GLY A 169 28.48 -11.32 -6.76
N GLN A 170 27.83 -10.63 -5.81
CA GLN A 170 27.68 -11.10 -4.42
C GLN A 170 26.36 -11.85 -4.17
N HIS A 171 25.46 -11.84 -5.16
CA HIS A 171 24.20 -12.57 -5.14
C HIS A 171 24.43 -14.02 -5.60
N LYS A 172 24.43 -14.97 -4.64
CA LYS A 172 24.55 -16.42 -4.91
C LYS A 172 23.20 -17.12 -5.19
N GLY A 173 22.08 -16.39 -5.09
CA GLY A 173 20.73 -16.97 -5.19
C GLY A 173 20.13 -16.91 -6.59
N ARG A 174 19.24 -17.86 -6.92
CA ARG A 174 18.38 -17.84 -8.13
C ARG A 174 17.15 -16.97 -7.89
N THR A 175 17.34 -15.67 -7.74
CA THR A 175 16.23 -14.71 -7.62
C THR A 175 16.11 -13.85 -8.87
N ILE A 176 14.92 -13.28 -9.08
CA ILE A 176 14.67 -12.31 -10.17
C ILE A 176 15.61 -11.10 -10.08
N GLN A 177 15.93 -10.66 -8.87
CA GLN A 177 16.88 -9.55 -8.65
C GLN A 177 18.31 -9.94 -9.09
N ALA A 178 18.72 -11.18 -8.81
CA ALA A 178 20.02 -11.68 -9.23
C ALA A 178 20.11 -11.81 -10.76
N ASP A 179 19.01 -12.20 -11.42
CA ASP A 179 18.92 -12.23 -12.89
C ASP A 179 19.20 -10.84 -13.49
N ALA A 180 18.44 -9.82 -13.07
CA ALA A 180 18.64 -8.46 -13.56
C ALA A 180 20.06 -7.91 -13.29
N LEU A 181 20.64 -8.20 -12.11
CA LEU A 181 22.01 -7.78 -11.78
C LEU A 181 23.07 -8.49 -12.65
N ASN A 182 22.89 -9.77 -12.94
CA ASN A 182 23.82 -10.53 -13.78
C ASN A 182 23.79 -10.03 -15.23
N GLN A 183 22.61 -9.68 -15.76
CA GLN A 183 22.49 -9.11 -17.09
C GLN A 183 23.20 -7.75 -17.20
N LEU A 184 23.03 -6.86 -16.21
CA LEU A 184 23.78 -5.60 -16.16
C LEU A 184 25.30 -5.84 -16.15
N LYS A 185 25.76 -6.82 -15.36
CA LYS A 185 27.18 -7.17 -15.28
C LYS A 185 27.74 -7.66 -16.62
N TRP A 186 26.99 -8.49 -17.37
CA TRP A 186 27.42 -8.95 -18.69
C TRP A 186 27.57 -7.80 -19.69
N GLU A 187 26.76 -6.75 -19.56
CA GLU A 187 26.84 -5.52 -20.35
C GLU A 187 27.87 -4.51 -19.79
N GLY A 188 28.74 -4.94 -18.86
CA GLY A 188 29.79 -4.10 -18.28
C GLY A 188 29.30 -3.04 -17.28
N ARG A 189 28.05 -3.14 -16.81
CA ARG A 189 27.46 -2.21 -15.84
C ARG A 189 27.47 -2.81 -14.44
N THR A 190 27.81 -2.00 -13.44
CA THR A 190 27.82 -2.39 -12.03
C THR A 190 26.75 -1.64 -11.23
N VAL A 191 26.24 -2.30 -10.20
CA VAL A 191 25.30 -1.72 -9.23
C VAL A 191 25.79 -2.02 -7.84
N GLU A 192 26.00 -0.96 -7.06
CA GLU A 192 26.54 -1.02 -5.71
C GLU A 192 25.44 -1.22 -4.65
N PRO A 193 25.78 -1.81 -3.49
CA PRO A 193 24.87 -1.87 -2.35
C PRO A 193 24.28 -0.50 -2.03
N GLY A 194 22.97 -0.46 -1.83
CA GLY A 194 22.22 0.76 -1.55
C GLY A 194 21.64 1.44 -2.79
N GLN A 195 22.14 1.15 -4.00
CA GLN A 195 21.57 1.65 -5.25
C GLN A 195 20.27 0.92 -5.62
N LYS A 196 19.55 1.47 -6.60
CA LYS A 196 18.30 0.89 -7.10
C LYS A 196 18.56 0.17 -8.41
N ILE A 197 17.93 -0.99 -8.57
CA ILE A 197 17.78 -1.66 -9.86
C ILE A 197 16.32 -1.58 -10.29
N ARG A 198 16.11 -1.39 -11.59
CA ARG A 198 14.79 -1.41 -12.22
C ARG A 198 14.75 -2.46 -13.30
N TYR A 199 13.68 -3.24 -13.35
CA TYR A 199 13.54 -4.31 -14.32
C TYR A 199 12.05 -4.55 -14.65
N VAL A 200 11.81 -5.16 -15.80
CA VAL A 200 10.49 -5.66 -16.20
C VAL A 200 10.50 -7.18 -16.28
N ILE A 201 9.33 -7.80 -16.12
CA ILE A 201 9.16 -9.23 -16.38
C ILE A 201 8.97 -9.41 -17.89
N ARG A 202 9.93 -10.08 -18.54
CA ARG A 202 9.92 -10.28 -19.99
C ARG A 202 9.20 -11.57 -20.39
N ASP A 203 9.48 -12.66 -19.69
CA ASP A 203 8.92 -13.98 -19.98
C ASP A 203 9.02 -14.87 -18.73
N TYR A 204 7.92 -14.98 -18.00
CA TYR A 204 7.91 -15.69 -16.71
C TYR A 204 7.98 -17.22 -16.88
N SER A 205 7.73 -17.75 -18.08
CA SER A 205 7.78 -19.18 -18.39
C SER A 205 9.21 -19.72 -18.47
N ARG A 206 10.19 -18.85 -18.70
CA ARG A 206 11.61 -19.23 -18.83
C ARG A 206 12.27 -19.58 -17.50
N LYS A 207 13.49 -20.12 -17.61
CA LYS A 207 14.41 -20.26 -16.47
C LYS A 207 14.59 -18.90 -15.79
N ILE A 208 14.76 -18.91 -14.47
CA ILE A 208 14.83 -17.69 -13.62
C ILE A 208 15.86 -16.68 -14.13
N SER A 209 16.96 -17.12 -14.74
CA SER A 209 18.03 -16.29 -15.33
C SER A 209 17.67 -15.59 -16.65
N HIS A 210 16.42 -15.68 -17.11
CA HIS A 210 15.93 -15.03 -18.32
C HIS A 210 14.49 -14.54 -18.16
N ARG A 211 14.01 -14.40 -16.92
CA ARG A 211 12.61 -13.99 -16.67
C ARG A 211 12.44 -12.49 -16.73
N VAL A 212 13.49 -11.74 -16.40
CA VAL A 212 13.43 -10.29 -16.36
C VAL A 212 14.45 -9.65 -17.26
N GLU A 213 14.27 -8.38 -17.51
CA GLU A 213 15.18 -7.55 -18.30
C GLU A 213 15.34 -6.21 -17.56
N PRO A 214 16.58 -5.76 -17.29
CA PRO A 214 16.83 -4.41 -16.81
C PRO A 214 16.15 -3.37 -17.71
N ILE A 215 15.65 -2.29 -17.12
CA ILE A 215 14.86 -1.30 -17.86
C ILE A 215 15.63 -0.69 -19.03
N GLU A 216 16.96 -0.62 -18.90
CA GLU A 216 17.87 -0.07 -19.90
C GLU A 216 17.92 -0.88 -21.20
N PHE A 217 17.47 -2.14 -21.15
CA PHE A 217 17.46 -3.06 -22.30
C PHE A 217 16.05 -3.55 -22.65
N ALA A 218 15.07 -3.24 -21.81
CA ALA A 218 13.72 -3.74 -21.89
C ALA A 218 13.00 -3.25 -23.15
N LYS A 219 12.52 -4.19 -23.98
CA LYS A 219 11.70 -3.88 -25.17
C LYS A 219 10.31 -4.49 -25.13
N LYS A 220 10.13 -5.53 -24.31
CA LYS A 220 8.89 -6.30 -24.22
C LYS A 220 8.64 -6.67 -22.77
N TYR A 221 7.39 -6.97 -22.45
CA TYR A 221 6.98 -7.48 -21.16
C TYR A 221 5.99 -8.64 -21.33
N ASP A 222 5.89 -9.47 -20.29
CA ASP A 222 4.97 -10.60 -20.23
C ASP A 222 3.56 -10.11 -19.83
N ALA A 223 2.76 -9.72 -20.83
CA ALA A 223 1.43 -9.16 -20.60
C ALA A 223 0.54 -10.07 -19.73
N LYS A 224 0.61 -11.39 -19.92
CA LYS A 224 -0.14 -12.36 -19.12
C LYS A 224 0.31 -12.29 -17.67
N LYS A 225 1.62 -12.34 -17.40
CA LYS A 225 2.11 -12.27 -16.03
C LYS A 225 1.80 -10.94 -15.35
N TYR A 226 1.89 -9.83 -16.09
CA TYR A 226 1.51 -8.53 -15.56
C TYR A 226 0.01 -8.44 -15.24
N SER A 227 -0.85 -9.10 -16.01
CA SER A 227 -2.30 -9.16 -15.72
C SER A 227 -2.58 -9.89 -14.41
N GLU A 228 -1.94 -11.04 -14.18
CA GLU A 228 -2.05 -11.78 -12.91
C GLU A 228 -1.59 -10.94 -11.71
N LEU A 229 -0.46 -10.24 -11.86
CA LEU A 229 0.09 -9.40 -10.78
C LEU A 229 -0.76 -8.14 -10.53
N LEU A 230 -1.39 -7.60 -11.58
CA LEU A 230 -2.33 -6.49 -11.45
C LEU A 230 -3.59 -6.93 -10.70
N GLU A 231 -4.12 -8.11 -11.01
CA GLU A 231 -5.25 -8.69 -10.28
C GLU A 231 -4.93 -8.85 -8.78
N GLU A 232 -3.76 -9.40 -8.42
CA GLU A 232 -3.30 -9.48 -7.03
C GLU A 232 -3.15 -8.10 -6.36
N CYS A 233 -2.71 -7.09 -7.13
CA CYS A 233 -2.60 -5.71 -6.66
C CYS A 233 -3.99 -5.12 -6.34
N CYS A 234 -4.98 -5.33 -7.22
CA CYS A 234 -6.35 -4.85 -7.04
C CYS A 234 -7.07 -5.61 -5.92
N LYS A 235 -6.92 -6.94 -5.82
CA LYS A 235 -7.50 -7.76 -4.74
C LYS A 235 -7.22 -7.19 -3.35
N SER A 236 -6.02 -6.66 -3.13
CA SER A 236 -5.63 -6.09 -1.83
C SER A 236 -6.51 -4.93 -1.33
N ILE A 237 -7.28 -4.27 -2.21
CA ILE A 237 -8.24 -3.21 -1.87
C ILE A 237 -9.70 -3.58 -2.17
N LEU A 238 -9.94 -4.66 -2.93
CA LEU A 238 -11.28 -5.14 -3.28
C LEU A 238 -11.80 -6.18 -2.27
N GLU A 239 -10.96 -7.15 -1.89
CA GLU A 239 -11.32 -8.24 -0.96
C GLU A 239 -12.00 -7.78 0.35
N PRO A 240 -11.62 -6.63 0.98
CA PRO A 240 -12.29 -6.17 2.19
C PRO A 240 -13.80 -5.88 2.04
N PHE A 241 -14.28 -5.73 0.81
CA PHE A 241 -15.68 -5.37 0.51
C PHE A 241 -16.45 -6.49 -0.18
N GLU A 242 -15.76 -7.54 -0.66
CA GLU A 242 -16.38 -8.68 -1.34
C GLU A 242 -16.91 -9.75 -0.37
N ASN A 243 -16.52 -9.66 0.91
CA ASN A 243 -16.95 -10.55 1.98
C ASN A 243 -18.12 -9.98 2.80
#